data_AF-A0A5E6W0K3-F1
#
_entry.id   AF-A0A5E6W0K3-F1
#
_cell.length_a   1.000
_cell.length_b   1.000
_cell.length_c   1.000
_cell.angle_alpha   90.00
_cell.angle_beta   90.00
_cell.angle_gamma   90.00
#
_symmetry.space_group_name_H-M   'P 1'
#
loop_
_entity.id
_entity.type
_entity.pdbx_description
1 polymer ?
#
loop_
_entity_poly.entity_id
_entity_poly.type
_entity_poly.pdbx_seq_one_letter_code
_entity_poly.pdbx_strand_id
1 'polypeptide(L)' 'MIRSTAQLRWMDIWFKALAPMSNLRLKTSGMTEPWRVRKPGVDGIITRYESFDTRPHPLIG' A
#
# COMPACT_ATOMS: atom_id res chain seq x y z
N MET A 1 -2.91 -25.16 -3.85
CA MET A 1 -3.73 -23.93 -3.96
C MET A 1 -3.66 -23.21 -2.61
N ILE A 2 -2.87 -22.15 -2.47
CA ILE A 2 -2.84 -21.37 -1.21
C ILE A 2 -3.81 -20.21 -1.38
N ARG A 3 -4.98 -20.28 -0.73
CA ARG A 3 -5.82 -19.09 -0.53
C ARG A 3 -5.34 -18.43 0.76
N SER A 4 -4.46 -17.45 0.64
CA SER A 4 -4.12 -16.58 1.76
C SER A 4 -5.19 -15.49 1.87
N THR A 5 -6.19 -15.69 2.73
CA THR A 5 -7.15 -14.64 3.07
C THR A 5 -6.53 -13.74 4.13
N ALA A 6 -6.28 -12.47 3.80
CA ALA A 6 -5.86 -11.49 4.78
C ALA A 6 -7.08 -10.96 5.55
N GLN A 7 -6.98 -10.81 6.86
CA GLN A 7 -7.96 -10.08 7.65
C GLN A 7 -7.65 -8.58 7.60
N LEU A 8 -8.62 -7.78 7.16
CA LEU A 8 -8.52 -6.33 7.11
C LEU A 8 -9.16 -5.72 8.34
N ARG A 9 -8.45 -4.84 9.05
CA ARG A 9 -8.99 -4.18 10.24
C ARG A 9 -8.39 -2.79 10.48
N TRP A 10 -9.19 -1.94 11.11
CA TRP A 10 -8.74 -0.70 11.72
C TRP A 10 -8.29 -0.95 13.17
N MET A 11 -7.22 -0.27 13.57
CA MET A 11 -6.73 -0.21 14.94
C MET A 11 -6.20 1.19 15.19
N ASP A 12 -7.03 2.05 15.79
CA ASP A 12 -6.73 3.46 15.99
C ASP A 12 -6.34 4.12 14.65
N ILE A 13 -5.23 4.86 14.58
CA ILE A 13 -4.77 5.54 13.35
C ILE A 13 -4.17 4.60 12.28
N TRP A 14 -4.23 3.29 12.49
CA TRP A 14 -3.63 2.29 11.61
C TRP A 14 -4.66 1.43 10.91
N PHE A 15 -4.48 1.29 9.60
CA PHE A 15 -5.12 0.25 8.79
C PHE A 15 -4.18 -0.96 8.68
N LYS A 16 -4.70 -2.18 8.89
CA LYS A 16 -3.88 -3.40 8.87
C LYS A 16 -4.47 -4.45 7.95
N ALA A 17 -3.59 -5.14 7.22
CA ALA A 17 -3.88 -6.41 6.59
C ALA A 17 -3.05 -7.49 7.28
N LEU A 18 -3.73 -8.42 7.94
CA LEU A 18 -3.08 -9.49 8.69
C LEU A 18 -3.21 -10.79 7.91
N ALA A 19 -2.10 -11.29 7.38
CA ALA A 19 -2.04 -12.56 6.68
C ALA A 19 -0.98 -13.48 7.32
N PRO A 20 -1.12 -14.81 7.21
CA PRO A 20 -0.22 -15.76 7.86
C PRO A 20 1.26 -15.57 7.50
N MET A 21 1.54 -15.11 6.28
CA MET A 21 2.92 -14.96 5.77
C MET A 21 3.38 -13.49 5.71
N SER A 22 2.49 -12.53 5.94
CA SER A 22 2.84 -11.10 5.85
C SER A 22 1.82 -10.24 6.57
N ASN A 23 2.28 -9.23 7.28
CA ASN A 23 1.42 -8.22 7.90
C ASN A 23 1.72 -6.85 7.29
N LEU A 24 0.68 -6.16 6.82
CA LEU A 24 0.75 -4.75 6.43
C LEU A 24 0.20 -3.89 7.56
N ARG A 25 0.88 -2.78 7.86
CA ARG A 25 0.38 -1.71 8.72
C ARG A 25 0.57 -0.40 7.98
N LEU A 26 -0.53 0.30 7.73
CA LEU A 26 -0.55 1.56 7.02
C LEU A 26 -1.04 2.66 7.97
N LYS A 27 -0.22 3.70 8.16
CA LYS A 27 -0.60 4.90 8.91
C LYS A 27 -1.29 5.88 7.97
N THR A 28 -2.62 5.80 7.90
CA THR A 28 -3.38 6.58 6.92
C THR A 28 -3.33 8.08 7.19
N SER A 29 -3.06 8.51 8.43
CA SER A 29 -2.90 9.92 8.77
C SER A 29 -1.66 10.59 8.18
N GLY A 30 -0.68 9.84 7.69
CA GLY A 30 0.49 10.37 6.98
C GLY A 30 0.32 10.46 5.46
N MET A 31 -0.81 9.98 4.93
CA MET A 31 -1.07 9.89 3.51
C MET A 31 -1.81 11.13 3.03
N THR A 32 -1.13 11.96 2.24
CA THR A 32 -1.66 13.28 1.86
C THR A 32 -2.41 13.24 0.53
N GLU A 33 -1.90 12.48 -0.45
CA GLU A 33 -2.46 12.43 -1.81
C GLU A 33 -2.31 11.02 -2.43
N PRO A 34 -3.38 10.21 -2.45
CA PRO A 34 -3.43 9.02 -3.30
C PRO A 34 -3.54 9.41 -4.78
N TRP A 35 -2.63 8.91 -5.59
CA TRP A 35 -2.66 9.07 -7.04
C TRP A 35 -2.95 7.75 -7.72
N ARG A 36 -3.93 7.74 -8.62
CA ARG A 36 -4.06 6.67 -9.62
C ARG A 36 -3.11 6.98 -10.77
N VAL A 37 -2.13 6.13 -10.99
CA VAL A 37 -1.10 6.28 -12.02
C VAL A 37 -1.29 5.22 -13.09
N ARG A 38 -1.25 5.62 -14.37
CA ARG A 38 -1.27 4.72 -15.53
C ARG A 38 0.00 4.95 -16.33
N LYS A 39 0.86 3.94 -16.39
CA LYS A 39 2.13 4.00 -17.13
C LYS A 39 2.15 2.90 -18.19
N PRO A 40 2.54 3.21 -19.44
CA PRO A 40 2.84 2.19 -20.42
C PRO A 40 3.98 1.29 -19.93
N GLY A 41 3.83 -0.01 -20.10
CA GLY A 41 4.86 -1.02 -19.90
C GLY A 41 4.97 -1.93 -21.12
N VAL A 42 5.94 -2.85 -21.09
CA VAL A 42 6.21 -3.81 -22.18
C VAL A 42 4.95 -4.60 -22.56
N ASP A 43 4.16 -5.00 -21.55
CA ASP A 43 2.96 -5.83 -21.73
C ASP A 43 1.64 -5.04 -21.67
N GLY A 44 1.69 -3.72 -21.86
CA GLY A 44 0.53 -2.84 -21.86
C GLY A 44 0.48 -1.86 -20.68
N ILE A 45 -0.71 -1.31 -20.42
CA ILE A 45 -0.86 -0.27 -19.38
C ILE A 45 -0.85 -0.88 -17.99
N ILE A 46 0.12 -0.48 -17.19
CA ILE A 46 0.19 -0.77 -15.76
C ILE A 46 -0.60 0.31 -15.01
N THR A 47 -1.58 -0.10 -14.20
CA THR A 47 -2.33 0.80 -13.32
C THR A 47 -1.89 0.57 -11.87
N ARG A 48 -1.50 1.64 -11.17
CA ARG A 48 -1.06 1.60 -9.77
C ARG A 48 -1.74 2.70 -8.97
N TYR A 49 -1.87 2.48 -7.66
CA TYR A 49 -2.14 3.54 -6.69
C TYR A 49 -0.85 3.87 -5.95
N GLU A 50 -0.46 5.13 -5.97
CA GLU A 50 0.73 5.66 -5.30
C GLU A 50 0.30 6.63 -4.22
N SER A 51 1.07 6.70 -3.14
CA SER A 51 0.74 7.54 -1.98
C SER A 51 2.03 8.00 -1.37
N PHE A 52 2.11 9.29 -1.07
CA PHE A 52 3.32 9.94 -0.60
C PHE A 52 3.07 10.53 0.79
N ASP A 53 4.11 10.47 1.63
CA ASP A 53 4.19 11.29 2.84
C ASP A 53 4.77 12.65 2.41
N THR A 54 4.29 13.72 3.04
CA THR A 54 4.86 15.07 3.00
C THR A 54 6.37 15.16 3.26
N ARG A 55 6.99 14.13 3.86
CA ARG A 55 8.43 14.11 4.14
C ARG A 55 9.22 13.48 2.99
N PRO A 56 10.22 14.18 2.42
CA PRO A 56 11.22 13.56 1.57
C PRO A 56 12.18 12.74 2.43
N HIS A 57 11.88 11.46 2.65
CA HIS A 57 12.82 10.50 3.23
C HIS A 57 12.99 9.30 2.30
N PRO A 58 14.23 8.86 2.01
CA PRO A 58 14.47 7.70 1.17
C PRO A 58 13.98 6.44 1.90
N LEU A 59 13.00 5.74 1.31
CA LEU A 59 12.43 4.49 1.85
C LEU A 59 13.22 3.26 1.40
N ILE A 60 14.56 3.32 1.48
CA ILE A 60 15.46 2.19 1.24
C ILE A 60 16.73 2.37 2.07
N GLY A 61 16.94 1.41 2.97
CA GLY A 61 18.19 1.08 3.65
C GLY A 61 18.30 -0.44 3.70
#